data_AF-A0A970X760-F1
#
_entry.id   AF-A0A970X760-F1
#
_cell.length_a   1.000
_cell.length_b   1.000
_cell.length_c   1.000
_cell.angle_alpha   90.00
_cell.angle_beta   90.00
_cell.angle_gamma   90.00
#
_symmetry.space_group_name_H-M   'P 1'
#
loop_
_entity.id
_entity.type
_entity.pdbx_description
1 polymer ?
#
loop_
_entity_poly.entity_id
_entity_poly.type
_entity_poly.pdbx_seq_one_letter_code
_entity_poly.pdbx_strand_id
1 'polypeptide(L)' 'MDLLAYLDPGSGSMILQIIAGGLAAVAVTAKLYWNRLLRLLRIRKDDEAAPPADQQRTDSA' A
#
# COMPACT_ATOMS: atom_id res chain seq x y z
N MET A 1 -31.68 25.35 8.27
CA MET A 1 -30.22 25.44 8.11
C MET A 1 -29.67 24.95 9.42
N ASP A 2 -29.62 23.62 9.61
CA ASP A 2 -29.42 23.02 10.94
C ASP A 2 -28.38 21.91 10.86
N LEU A 3 -27.22 22.24 10.28
CA LEU A 3 -25.99 21.47 10.45
C LEU A 3 -25.52 21.45 11.92
N LEU A 4 -26.11 22.30 12.78
CA LEU A 4 -25.81 22.41 14.21
C LEU A 4 -26.46 21.31 15.06
N ALA A 5 -27.46 20.58 14.54
CA ALA A 5 -28.09 19.44 15.23
C ALA A 5 -27.27 18.14 15.13
N TYR A 6 -26.27 18.09 14.25
CA TYR A 6 -25.31 16.98 14.14
C TYR A 6 -24.24 17.00 15.25
N LEU A 7 -24.26 18.06 16.07
CA LEU A 7 -23.43 18.27 17.24
C LEU A 7 -24.23 18.09 18.54
N ASP A 8 -25.30 17.29 18.55
CA ASP A 8 -25.78 16.69 19.80
C ASP A 8 -24.60 15.90 20.40
N PRO A 9 -24.21 16.07 21.68
CA PRO A 9 -22.91 15.63 22.24
C PRO A 9 -22.61 14.12 22.11
N GLY A 10 -23.59 13.30 21.70
CA GLY A 10 -23.40 11.88 21.38
C GLY A 10 -22.97 11.58 19.93
N SER A 11 -23.26 12.45 18.95
CA SER A 11 -23.02 12.18 17.53
C SER A 11 -21.64 12.64 17.05
N GLY A 12 -21.15 13.77 17.57
CA GLY A 12 -19.83 14.34 17.22
C GLY A 12 -18.66 13.37 17.45
N SER A 13 -18.71 12.60 18.54
CA SER A 13 -17.69 11.62 18.94
C SER A 13 -17.73 10.34 18.08
N MET A 14 -18.91 9.87 17.66
CA MET A 14 -19.01 8.72 16.75
C MET A 14 -18.38 9.00 15.39
N ILE A 15 -18.54 10.20 14.85
CA ILE A 15 -17.94 10.59 13.57
C ILE A 15 -16.43 10.63 13.68
N LEU A 16 -15.91 11.22 14.75
CA LEU A 16 -14.48 11.23 15.02
C LEU A 16 -13.92 9.82 15.18
N GLN A 17 -14.66 8.90 15.82
CA GLN A 17 -14.28 7.49 15.91
C GLN A 17 -14.30 6.78 14.56
N ILE A 18 -15.30 7.03 13.72
CA ILE A 18 -15.38 6.46 12.36
C ILE A 18 -14.24 7.00 11.50
N ILE A 19 -13.92 8.29 11.60
CA ILE A 19 -12.78 8.89 10.90
C ILE A 19 -11.48 8.29 11.40
N ALA A 20 -11.30 8.18 12.72
CA ALA A 20 -10.11 7.59 13.32
C ALA A 20 -9.95 6.11 12.95
N GLY A 21 -11.03 5.33 13.03
CA GLY A 21 -11.06 3.92 12.64
C GLY A 21 -10.85 3.74 11.13
N GLY A 22 -11.43 4.59 10.31
CA GLY A 22 -11.24 4.60 8.85
C GLY A 22 -9.80 4.95 8.47
N LEU A 23 -9.22 5.99 9.08
CA LEU A 23 -7.81 6.35 8.88
C LEU A 23 -6.88 5.22 9.33
N ALA A 24 -7.15 4.59 10.47
CA ALA A 24 -6.38 3.44 10.95
C ALA A 24 -6.49 2.25 9.98
N ALA A 25 -7.70 1.93 9.50
CA ALA A 25 -7.90 0.86 8.53
C ALA A 25 -7.18 1.12 7.21
N VAL A 26 -7.23 2.35 6.68
CA VAL A 26 -6.51 2.76 5.48
C VAL A 26 -5.00 2.67 5.69
N ALA A 27 -4.48 3.18 6.81
CA ALA A 27 -3.06 3.13 7.13
C ALA A 27 -2.55 1.69 7.28
N VAL A 28 -3.29 0.83 7.99
CA VAL A 28 -2.95 -0.58 8.16
C VAL A 28 -3.02 -1.32 6.83
N THR A 29 -4.03 -1.06 6.00
CA THR A 29 -4.16 -1.66 4.67
C THR A 29 -2.99 -1.22 3.79
N ALA A 30 -2.68 0.07 3.73
CA ALA A 30 -1.54 0.58 2.97
C ALA A 30 -0.21 -0.06 3.43
N LYS A 31 -0.02 -0.20 4.76
CA LYS A 31 1.17 -0.83 5.35
C LYS A 31 1.26 -2.31 5.03
N LEU A 32 0.16 -3.06 5.13
CA LEU A 32 0.11 -4.50 4.83
C LEU A 32 0.37 -4.77 3.35
N TYR A 33 -0.17 -3.91 2.47
CA TYR A 33 -0.06 -4.05 1.03
C TYR A 33 1.15 -3.34 0.44
N TRP A 34 2.02 -2.72 1.23
CA TRP A 34 3.17 -1.93 0.76
C TRP A 34 4.01 -2.67 -0.30
N ASN A 35 4.38 -3.93 -0.03
CA ASN A 35 5.14 -4.74 -0.98
C ASN A 35 4.36 -5.09 -2.26
N ARG A 36 3.05 -5.27 -2.15
CA ARG A 36 2.16 -5.54 -3.30
C ARG A 36 1.93 -4.28 -4.13
N LEU A 37 1.77 -3.14 -3.47
CA LEU A 37 1.62 -1.82 -4.09
C LEU A 37 2.90 -1.44 -4.84
N LEU A 38 4.08 -1.62 -4.22
CA LEU A 38 5.38 -1.40 -4.87
C LEU A 38 5.63 -2.35 -6.05
N ARG A 39 5.14 -3.60 -5.96
CA ARG A 39 5.17 -4.56 -7.06
C ARG A 39 4.20 -4.19 -8.19
N LEU A 40 2.96 -3.79 -7.86
CA LEU A 40 1.94 -3.37 -8.82
C LEU A 40 2.37 -2.10 -9.56
N LEU A 41 2.97 -1.15 -8.83
CA LEU A 41 3.49 0.09 -9.39
C LEU A 41 4.76 -0.14 -10.23
N ARG A 42 5.25 -1.40 -10.33
CA ARG A 42 6.43 -1.82 -11.11
C ARG A 42 7.65 -0.89 -10.91
N ILE A 43 7.75 -0.28 -9.72
CA ILE A 43 8.88 0.57 -9.32
C ILE A 43 10.10 -0.29 -8.99
N ARG A 44 9.89 -1.57 -8.69
CA ARG A 44 10.94 -2.56 -8.87
C ARG A 44 11.10 -2.77 -10.37
N LYS A 45 11.98 -1.97 -10.98
CA LYS A 45 12.76 -2.44 -12.11
C LYS A 45 13.31 -3.79 -11.66
N ASP A 46 12.83 -4.86 -12.28
CA ASP A 46 13.47 -6.16 -12.18
C ASP A 46 14.86 -5.98 -12.81
N ASP A 47 15.82 -5.51 -12.02
CA ASP A 47 17.24 -5.53 -12.35
C ASP A 47 17.79 -6.98 -12.28
N GLU A 48 16.94 -7.96 -12.58
CA GLU A 48 17.27 -9.38 -12.64
C GLU A 48 16.67 -10.00 -13.91
N ALA A 49 16.90 -9.32 -15.02
CA ALA A 49 16.77 -9.89 -16.36
C ALA A 49 18.04 -9.61 -17.17
N ALA A 50 19.17 -10.08 -16.64
CA ALA A 50 20.31 -10.46 -17.48
C ALA A 50 20.66 -11.90 -17.06
N PRO A 51 20.45 -12.91 -17.93
CA PRO A 51 20.67 -14.31 -17.59
C PRO A 51 22.09 -14.56 -17.11
N PRO A 52 22.35 -15.61 -16.31
CA PRO A 52 23.71 -16.08 -16.10
C PRO A 52 24.28 -16.36 -17.49
N ALA A 53 25.21 -15.50 -17.91
CA ALA A 53 26.00 -15.77 -19.10
C ALA A 53 26.64 -17.13 -18.86
N ASP A 54 26.17 -18.08 -19.64
CA ASP A 54 26.60 -19.46 -19.71
C ASP A 54 28.10 -19.44 -20.07
N GLN A 55 28.96 -19.24 -19.06
CA GLN A 55 30.41 -19.35 -19.15
C GLN A 55 30.85 -20.82 -18.99
N GLN A 56 29.92 -21.76 -19.11
CA GLN A 56 30.23 -23.17 -19.19
C GLN A 56 30.06 -23.62 -20.64
N ARG A 57 31.21 -23.95 -21.25
CA ARG A 57 31.31 -25.00 -22.28
C ARG A 57 30.86 -24.61 -23.69
N THR A 58 31.73 -23.88 -24.39
CA THR A 58 32.18 -24.26 -25.74
C THR A 58 33.70 -24.06 -25.77
N ASP A 59 34.50 -25.09 -25.52
CA ASP A 59 35.01 -25.96 -26.60
C ASP A 59 35.38 -25.17 -27.85
N SER A 60 36.65 -24.79 -27.97
CA SER A 60 37.44 -24.65 -29.20
C SER A 60 38.72 -23.88 -28.88
N ALA A 61 39.93 -24.24 -29.27
CA ALA A 61 40.56 -25.42 -29.87
C ALA A 61 42.08 -25.16 -29.75
#